data_AF-A0A6C0CQU9-F1
#
_entry.id   AF-A0A6C0CQU9-F1
#
_cell.length_a   1.000
_cell.length_b   1.000
_cell.length_c   1.000
_cell.angle_alpha   90.00
_cell.angle_beta   90.00
_cell.angle_gamma   90.00
#
_symmetry.space_group_name_H-M   'P 1'
#
loop_
_entity.id
_entity.type
_entity.pdbx_description
1 polymer ?
#
loop_
_entity_poly.entity_id
_entity_poly.type
_entity_poly.pdbx_seq_one_letter_code
_entity_poly.pdbx_strand_id
1 'polypeptide(L)'
;MGYKSKTLTERINEIKNIYLKLEELGLHKRFDSMELFYKDVQIYIKEGICIQNKIKIPEIERVFYYKLVIRNDQVCEALLKFVKGLE
;
A
#
# COMPACT_ATOMS: atom_id res chain seq x y z
N MET A 1 -13.58 25.19 1.59
CA MET A 1 -12.82 24.59 2.71
C MET A 1 -11.62 23.87 2.13
N GLY A 2 -10.40 24.33 2.41
CA GLY A 2 -9.18 23.65 1.98
C GLY A 2 -8.97 22.39 2.81
N TYR A 3 -8.77 21.26 2.17
CA TYR A 3 -8.48 20.01 2.87
C TYR A 3 -7.04 20.02 3.41
N LYS A 4 -6.85 19.55 4.64
CA LYS A 4 -5.52 19.46 5.25
C LYS A 4 -4.78 18.23 4.74
N SER A 5 -3.56 18.43 4.26
CA SER A 5 -2.65 17.35 3.88
C SER A 5 -2.00 16.70 5.11
N LYS A 6 -1.73 15.40 5.00
CA LYS A 6 -1.02 14.59 5.99
C LYS A 6 0.40 15.07 6.17
N THR A 7 0.79 15.20 7.42
CA THR A 7 2.18 15.41 7.82
C THR A 7 3.04 14.19 7.47
N LEU A 8 4.36 14.36 7.44
CA LEU A 8 5.30 13.25 7.26
C LEU A 8 5.07 12.14 8.32
N THR A 9 4.86 12.54 9.58
CA THR A 9 4.62 11.60 10.68
C THR A 9 3.33 10.79 10.49
N GLU A 10 2.24 11.42 10.06
CA GLU A 10 0.99 10.72 9.75
C GLU A 10 1.19 9.69 8.64
N ARG A 11 1.88 10.08 7.55
CA ARG A 11 2.19 9.19 6.43
C ARG A 11 3.03 7.99 6.89
N ILE A 12 4.07 8.22 7.69
CA ILE A 12 4.91 7.14 8.24
C ILE A 12 4.09 6.18 9.10
N ASN A 13 3.19 6.69 9.95
CA ASN A 13 2.36 5.85 10.81
C ASN A 13 1.37 4.99 10.01
N GLU A 14 0.76 5.52 8.95
CA GLU A 14 -0.10 4.72 8.08
C GLU A 14 0.68 3.63 7.35
N ILE A 15 1.86 3.96 6.84
CA ILE A 15 2.72 2.97 6.20
C ILE A 15 3.11 1.87 7.19
N LYS A 16 3.46 2.19 8.44
CA LYS A 16 3.72 1.19 9.49
C LYS A 16 2.52 0.25 9.67
N ASN A 17 1.30 0.77 9.71
CA ASN A 17 0.09 -0.04 9.82
C ASN A 17 -0.11 -0.96 8.61
N ILE A 18 0.22 -0.50 7.40
CA ILE A 18 0.18 -1.33 6.19
C ILE A 18 1.23 -2.44 6.27
N TYR A 19 2.45 -2.14 6.72
CA TYR A 19 3.49 -3.15 6.90
C TYR A 19 3.10 -4.23 7.90
N LEU A 20 2.48 -3.86 9.03
CA LEU A 20 1.98 -4.83 10.00
C LEU A 20 0.95 -5.76 9.36
N LYS A 21 -0.03 -5.23 8.61
CA LYS A 21 -1.00 -6.03 7.87
C LYS A 21 -0.34 -6.95 6.83
N LEU A 22 0.69 -6.46 6.13
CA LEU A 22 1.45 -7.27 5.18
C LEU A 22 2.19 -8.42 5.88
N GLU A 23 2.74 -8.18 7.08
CA GLU A 23 3.40 -9.20 7.88
C GLU A 23 2.40 -10.26 8.39
N GLU A 24 1.24 -9.85 8.87
CA GLU A 24 0.14 -10.76 9.25
C GLU A 24 -0.33 -11.64 8.07
N LEU A 25 -0.26 -11.09 6.84
CA LEU A 25 -0.58 -11.82 5.61
C LEU A 25 0.60 -12.63 5.04
N GLY A 26 1.78 -12.61 5.68
CA GLY A 26 2.98 -13.31 5.21
C GLY A 26 3.62 -12.71 3.94
N LEU A 27 3.29 -11.46 3.60
CA LEU A 27 3.67 -10.78 2.37
C LEU A 27 4.93 -9.91 2.49
N HIS A 28 5.48 -9.70 3.69
CA HIS A 28 6.44 -8.61 3.91
C HIS A 28 7.87 -8.86 3.40
N LYS A 29 8.28 -10.11 3.13
CA LYS A 29 9.70 -10.41 2.79
C LYS A 29 9.92 -11.57 1.81
N ARG A 30 8.87 -12.10 1.18
CA ARG A 30 8.97 -13.33 0.38
C ARG A 30 8.69 -13.18 -1.12
N PHE A 31 8.35 -11.98 -1.60
CA PHE A 31 7.89 -11.79 -2.96
C PHE A 31 8.60 -10.60 -3.63
N ASP A 32 9.40 -10.86 -4.66
CA ASP A 32 10.02 -9.84 -5.51
C ASP A 32 8.97 -8.87 -6.09
N SER A 33 7.75 -9.37 -6.29
CA SER A 33 6.59 -8.59 -6.72
C SER A 33 6.31 -7.36 -5.82
N MET A 34 6.74 -7.36 -4.55
CA MET A 34 6.53 -6.26 -3.60
C MET A 34 7.52 -5.09 -3.72
N GLU A 35 8.58 -5.20 -4.54
CA GLU A 35 9.53 -4.10 -4.76
C GLU A 35 8.86 -2.81 -5.24
N LEU A 36 7.85 -2.95 -6.11
CA LEU A 36 7.07 -1.82 -6.60
C LEU A 36 6.35 -1.08 -5.47
N PHE A 37 5.78 -1.81 -4.51
CA PHE A 37 5.12 -1.22 -3.34
C PHE A 37 6.13 -0.43 -2.49
N TYR A 38 7.33 -0.96 -2.26
CA TYR A 38 8.35 -0.27 -1.48
C TYR A 38 8.84 1.02 -2.15
N LYS A 39 8.98 1.01 -3.47
CA LYS A 39 9.31 2.21 -4.25
C LYS A 39 8.19 3.25 -4.13
N ASP A 40 6.94 2.84 -4.28
CA ASP A 40 5.78 3.73 -4.16
C ASP A 40 5.67 4.32 -2.74
N VAL A 41 5.91 3.52 -1.70
CA VAL A 41 5.95 3.98 -0.30
C VAL A 41 7.02 5.05 -0.11
N GLN A 42 8.23 4.88 -0.67
CA GLN A 42 9.28 5.88 -0.58
C GLN A 42 8.88 7.20 -1.24
N ILE A 43 8.27 7.13 -2.43
CA ILE A 43 7.77 8.31 -3.15
C ILE A 43 6.66 9.01 -2.33
N TYR A 44 5.70 8.24 -1.81
CA TYR A 44 4.62 8.76 -0.97
C TYR A 44 5.13 9.48 0.28
N ILE A 45 6.09 8.89 1.00
CA ILE A 45 6.67 9.48 2.22
C ILE A 45 7.50 10.72 1.87
N LYS A 46 8.35 10.65 0.85
CA LYS A 46 9.28 11.73 0.51
C LYS A 46 8.58 12.92 -0.15
N GLU A 47 7.75 12.65 -1.16
CA GLU A 47 7.20 13.68 -2.03
C GLU A 47 5.74 14.05 -1.68
N GLY A 48 5.02 13.20 -0.96
CA GLY A 48 3.65 13.50 -0.55
C GLY A 48 2.69 13.52 -1.72
N ILE A 49 2.78 12.49 -2.56
CA ILE A 49 1.93 12.28 -3.73
C ILE A 49 0.98 11.13 -3.47
N CYS A 50 -0.27 11.26 -3.90
CA CYS A 50 -1.21 10.14 -3.87
C CYS A 50 -0.77 9.05 -4.86
N ILE A 51 -0.77 7.79 -4.42
CA ILE A 51 -0.43 6.65 -5.27
C ILE A 51 -1.50 5.59 -5.12
N GLN A 52 -1.95 5.02 -6.22
CA GLN A 52 -2.87 3.89 -6.23
C GLN A 52 -2.36 2.87 -7.23
N ASN A 53 -2.15 1.64 -6.77
CA ASN A 53 -1.59 0.61 -7.62
C ASN A 53 -2.05 -0.79 -7.19
N LYS A 54 -1.70 -1.79 -8.01
CA LYS A 54 -1.93 -3.20 -7.71
C LYS A 54 -0.73 -4.02 -8.13
N ILE A 55 -0.38 -5.01 -7.32
CA ILE A 55 0.71 -5.95 -7.54
C ILE A 55 0.12 -7.34 -7.63
N LYS A 56 0.40 -8.05 -8.73
CA LYS A 56 0.07 -9.46 -8.84
C LYS A 56 1.14 -10.25 -8.08
N ILE A 57 0.71 -11.13 -7.19
CA ILE A 57 1.58 -12.04 -6.45
C ILE A 57 1.25 -13.45 -6.98
N PRO A 58 1.85 -13.84 -8.13
CA PRO A 58 1.53 -15.10 -8.79
C PRO A 58 1.75 -16.33 -7.90
N GLU A 59 2.69 -16.26 -6.96
CA GLU A 59 3.07 -17.34 -6.05
C GLU A 59 1.94 -17.80 -5.13
N ILE A 60 0.96 -16.92 -4.86
CA ILE A 60 -0.19 -17.21 -4.01
C ILE A 60 -1.52 -16.94 -4.73
N GLU A 61 -1.49 -16.69 -6.04
CA GLU A 61 -2.66 -16.36 -6.87
C GLU A 61 -3.49 -15.21 -6.27
N ARG A 62 -2.79 -14.18 -5.78
CA ARG A 62 -3.41 -12.98 -5.22
C ARG A 62 -3.01 -11.74 -6.00
N VAL A 63 -3.81 -10.70 -5.81
CA VAL A 63 -3.48 -9.33 -6.19
C VAL A 63 -3.54 -8.48 -4.94
N PHE A 64 -2.42 -7.82 -4.65
CA PHE A 64 -2.31 -6.82 -3.59
C PHE A 64 -2.66 -5.44 -4.17
N TYR A 65 -3.76 -4.87 -3.70
CA TYR A 65 -4.21 -3.52 -4.03
C TYR A 65 -3.81 -2.58 -2.91
N TYR A 66 -3.26 -1.43 -3.25
CA TYR A 66 -2.98 -0.40 -2.27
C TYR A 66 -3.29 1.00 -2.80
N LYS A 67 -3.60 1.88 -1.86
CA LYS A 67 -3.90 3.28 -2.10
C LYS A 67 -3.29 4.11 -0.98
N LEU A 68 -2.27 4.89 -1.33
CA LEU A 68 -1.58 5.82 -0.46
C LEU A 68 -2.17 7.21 -0.71
N VAL A 69 -2.84 7.77 0.28
CA VAL A 69 -3.56 9.04 0.16
C VAL A 69 -2.94 10.09 1.06
N ILE A 70 -2.87 11.33 0.59
CA ILE A 70 -2.20 12.43 1.30
C ILE A 70 -3.17 13.33 2.06
N ARG A 71 -4.48 13.13 1.92
CA ARG A 71 -5.48 13.98 2.57
C ARG A 71 -5.91 13.38 3.90
N ASN A 72 -6.05 14.19 4.94
CA ASN A 72 -6.38 13.72 6.30
C ASN A 72 -7.78 13.09 6.42
N ASP A 73 -8.70 13.40 5.51
CA ASP A 73 -10.05 12.83 5.47
C ASP A 73 -10.10 11.44 4.80
N GLN A 74 -8.96 10.95 4.30
CA GLN A 74 -8.86 9.67 3.61
C GLN A 74 -7.83 8.78 4.32
N VAL A 75 -8.15 7.49 4.45
CA VAL A 75 -7.25 6.50 5.04
C VAL A 75 -6.54 5.74 3.93
N CYS A 76 -5.27 5.41 4.12
CA CYS A 76 -4.58 4.54 3.18
C CYS A 76 -5.20 3.13 3.19
N GLU A 77 -5.32 2.53 2.01
CA GLU A 77 -5.95 1.23 1.83
C GLU A 77 -4.89 0.21 1.40
N ALA A 78 -4.98 -1.02 1.92
CA ALA A 78 -4.14 -2.14 1.56
C ALA A 78 -5.00 -3.42 1.66
N LEU A 79 -5.20 -4.09 0.53
CA LEU A 79 -6.17 -5.17 0.37
C LEU A 79 -5.58 -6.30 -0.47
N LEU A 80 -5.79 -7.53 -0.03
CA LEU A 80 -5.44 -8.72 -0.81
C LEU A 80 -6.71 -9.32 -1.40
N LYS A 81 -6.75 -9.54 -2.71
CA LYS A 81 -7.88 -10.22 -3.38
C LYS A 81 -7.37 -11.44 -4.14
N PHE A 82 -8.22 -12.44 -4.27
CA PHE A 82 -8.00 -13.55 -5.19
C PHE A 82 -7.98 -13.04 -6.62
N VAL A 83 -7.10 -13.61 -7.45
CA VAL A 83 -7.22 -13.49 -8.91
C VAL A 83 -8.46 -14.28 -9.30
N LYS A 84 -9.66 -13.66 -9.29
CA LYS A 84 -10.85 -14.32 -9.80
C LYS A 84 -10.70 -14.51 -11.31
N GLY A 85 -10.48 -15.74 -11.77
CA GLY A 85 -10.33 -16.10 -13.17
C GLY A 85 -9.68 -17.46 -13.48
N LEU A 86 -9.86 -18.47 -12.64
CA LEU A 86 -9.54 -19.88 -12.93
C LEU A 86 -10.65 -20.79 -12.37
N GLU A 87 -11.89 -20.50 -12.74
CA GLU A 87 -12.99 -21.47 -12.89
C GLU A 87 -13.72 -21.12 -14.19
#